data_AF-A0A2A8S9W5-F1
#
_entry.id   AF-A0A2A8S9W5-F1
#
_cell.length_a   1.000
_cell.length_b   1.000
_cell.length_c   1.000
_cell.angle_alpha   90.00
_cell.angle_beta   90.00
_cell.angle_gamma   90.00
#
_symmetry.space_group_name_H-M   'P 1'
#
loop_
_entity.id
_entity.type
_entity.pdbx_description
1 polymer ?
#
loop_
_entity_poly.entity_id
_entity_poly.type
_entity_poly.pdbx_seq_one_letter_code
_entity_poly.pdbx_strand_id
1 'polypeptide(L)' 'MYVRIKDIDVNLNGLKIEHNIEPGKVLVLILDGNQGKAKICEAVEHGFTIVETVKGQAKRVKFEESELLL' A
#
# COMPACT_ATOMS: atom_id res chain seq x y z
N MET A 1 10.85 8.93 12.75
CA MET A 1 10.06 9.06 11.52
C MET A 1 9.37 7.72 11.29
N TYR A 2 8.06 7.63 11.52
CA TYR A 2 7.32 6.37 11.36
C TYR A 2 7.14 6.10 9.86
N VAL A 3 7.66 4.96 9.39
CA VAL A 3 7.47 4.53 8.00
C VAL A 3 6.10 3.85 7.92
N ARG A 4 5.14 4.50 7.24
CA ARG A 4 3.75 4.03 7.09
C ARG A 4 3.63 2.86 6.10
N ILE A 5 4.65 2.65 5.27
CA ILE A 5 4.72 1.60 4.25
C ILE A 5 5.66 0.51 4.74
N LYS A 6 5.21 -0.73 4.71
CA LYS A 6 6.01 -1.90 5.07
C LYS A 6 6.25 -2.76 3.82
N ASP A 7 7.46 -3.29 3.69
CA ASP A 7 7.71 -4.38 2.75
C ASP A 7 7.09 -5.66 3.32
N ILE A 8 6.51 -6.48 2.44
CA ILE A 8 6.06 -7.83 2.78
C ILE A 8 6.87 -8.81 1.96
N ASP A 9 7.32 -9.88 2.60
CA ASP A 9 7.91 -11.01 1.90
C ASP A 9 6.87 -11.63 0.97
N VAL A 10 7.20 -11.64 -0.32
CA VAL A 10 6.41 -12.29 -1.36
C VAL A 10 7.21 -13.46 -1.90
N ASN A 11 6.57 -14.63 -1.92
CA ASN A 11 7.06 -15.72 -2.74
C ASN A 11 6.75 -15.38 -4.20
N LEU A 12 7.71 -14.80 -4.93
CA LEU A 12 7.53 -14.44 -6.35
C LEU A 12 7.30 -15.66 -7.27
N ASN A 13 7.61 -16.87 -6.79
CA ASN A 13 7.33 -18.11 -7.51
C ASN A 13 5.92 -18.66 -7.20
N GLY A 14 5.24 -18.11 -6.18
CA GLY A 14 3.87 -18.45 -5.81
C GLY A 14 2.89 -17.33 -6.15
N LEU A 15 1.72 -17.68 -6.67
CA LEU A 15 0.66 -16.72 -7.02
C LEU A 15 -0.16 -16.25 -5.79
N LYS A 16 0.38 -16.35 -4.57
CA LYS A 16 -0.41 -16.22 -3.34
C LYS A 16 0.21 -15.27 -2.33
N ILE A 17 -0.63 -14.40 -1.78
CA ILE A 17 -0.33 -13.54 -0.65
C ILE A 17 -1.41 -13.76 0.39
N GLU A 18 -0.99 -13.99 1.62
CA GLU A 18 -1.89 -14.13 2.77
C GLU A 18 -1.68 -12.93 3.69
N HIS A 19 -2.77 -12.22 4.00
CA HIS A 19 -2.78 -11.15 4.97
C HIS A 19 -4.13 -11.13 5.68
N ASN A 20 -4.12 -10.84 6.98
CA ASN A 20 -5.34 -10.73 7.76
C ASN A 20 -6.10 -9.44 7.39
N ILE A 21 -7.43 -9.53 7.36
CA ILE A 21 -8.30 -8.34 7.31
C ILE A 21 -8.54 -7.89 8.74
N GLU A 22 -8.29 -6.61 9.02
CA GLU A 22 -8.51 -5.99 10.32
C GLU A 22 -9.79 -5.13 10.26
N PRO A 23 -10.77 -5.32 11.17
CA PRO A 23 -11.98 -4.51 11.20
C PRO A 23 -11.67 -3.01 11.30
N GLY A 24 -12.36 -2.19 10.51
CA GLY A 24 -12.19 -0.73 10.50
C GLY A 24 -10.99 -0.21 9.70
N LYS A 25 -10.16 -1.09 9.14
CA LYS A 25 -8.98 -0.69 8.36
C LYS A 25 -9.18 -0.97 6.87
N VAL A 26 -8.70 -0.04 6.06
CA VAL A 26 -8.53 -0.23 4.62
C VAL A 26 -7.04 -0.36 4.36
N LEU A 27 -6.62 -1.48 3.78
CA LEU A 27 -5.21 -1.73 3.45
C LEU A 27 -5.00 -1.61 1.94
N VAL A 28 -3.93 -0.93 1.55
CA VAL A 28 -3.44 -0.88 0.17
C VAL A 28 -2.26 -1.83 0.04
N LEU A 29 -2.45 -2.89 -0.73
CA LEU A 29 -1.42 -3.87 -1.06
C LEU A 29 -0.94 -3.63 -2.50
N ILE A 30 0.35 -3.32 -2.66
CA ILE A 30 1.00 -3.06 -3.95
C ILE A 30 1.87 -4.26 -4.29
N LEU A 31 1.54 -4.96 -5.37
CA LEU A 31 2.28 -6.09 -5.89
C LEU A 31 3.04 -5.66 -7.13
N ASP A 32 4.30 -5.32 -6.98
CA ASP A 32 5.14 -4.82 -8.07
C ASP A 32 6.04 -5.94 -8.61
N GLY A 33 5.55 -6.62 -9.65
CA GLY A 33 6.30 -7.66 -10.35
C GLY A 33 7.52 -7.13 -11.12
N ASN A 34 7.56 -5.84 -11.46
CA ASN A 34 8.71 -5.24 -12.15
C ASN A 34 9.86 -4.97 -11.16
N GLN A 35 9.55 -4.74 -9.88
CA GLN A 35 10.55 -4.64 -8.80
C GLN A 35 10.77 -5.95 -8.04
N GLY A 36 9.89 -6.94 -8.21
CA GLY A 36 9.89 -8.17 -7.42
C GLY A 36 9.59 -7.92 -5.94
N LYS A 37 8.72 -6.95 -5.63
CA LYS A 37 8.43 -6.53 -4.25
C LYS A 37 6.93 -6.40 -4.00
N ALA A 38 6.51 -6.70 -2.78
CA ALA A 38 5.20 -6.33 -2.27
C ALA A 38 5.33 -5.30 -1.16
N LYS A 39 4.41 -4.33 -1.14
CA LYS A 39 4.33 -3.29 -0.13
C LYS A 39 2.92 -3.20 0.40
N ILE A 40 2.78 -2.93 1.69
CA ILE A 40 1.48 -2.66 2.32
C ILE A 40 1.51 -1.37 3.11
N CYS A 41 0.39 -0.66 3.08
CA CYS A 41 0.11 0.45 3.98
C CYS A 41 -1.38 0.53 4.28
N GLU A 42 -1.72 1.15 5.39
CA GLU A 42 -3.10 1.52 5.71
C GLU A 42 -3.47 2.79 4.94
N ALA A 43 -4.64 2.79 4.32
CA ALA A 43 -5.18 3.98 3.69
C ALA A 43 -5.52 5.02 4.76
N VAL A 44 -5.45 6.30 4.39
CA VAL A 44 -5.96 7.38 5.26
C VAL A 44 -7.45 7.20 5.53
N GLU A 45 -7.88 7.49 6.75
CA GLU A 45 -9.29 7.42 7.17
C GLU A 45 -10.15 8.46 6.42
N HIS A 46 -9.61 9.66 6.24
CA HIS A 46 -10.22 10.74 5.48
C HIS A 46 -9.21 11.36 4.52
N GLY A 47 -9.57 11.42 3.25
CA GLY A 47 -8.74 11.94 2.17
C GLY A 47 -8.32 10.85 1.18
N PHE A 48 -7.08 10.93 0.69
CA PHE A 48 -6.59 10.07 -0.39
C PHE A 48 -5.31 9.32 -0.04
N THR A 49 -5.25 8.05 -0.47
CA THR A 49 -4.01 7.28 -0.54
C THR A 49 -3.70 7.01 -2.00
N ILE A 50 -2.61 7.59 -2.51
CA ILE A 50 -2.31 7.65 -3.94
C ILE A 50 -1.05 6.85 -4.24
N VAL A 51 -1.16 5.82 -5.07
CA VAL A 51 -0.01 5.05 -5.57
C VAL A 51 0.45 5.64 -6.90
N GLU A 52 1.65 6.24 -6.91
CA GLU A 52 2.25 6.79 -8.14
C GLU A 52 3.17 5.77 -8.80
N THR A 53 3.01 5.57 -10.11
CA THR A 53 3.84 4.68 -10.90
C THR A 53 4.73 5.45 -11.89
N VAL A 54 5.84 4.83 -12.29
CA VAL A 54 6.71 5.32 -13.37
C VAL A 54 7.20 4.13 -14.17
N LYS A 55 7.04 4.16 -15.51
CA LYS A 55 7.43 3.05 -16.41
C LYS A 55 6.91 1.68 -15.95
N GLY A 56 5.67 1.62 -15.44
CA GLY A 56 5.04 0.39 -14.96
C GLY A 56 5.47 -0.08 -13.57
N GLN A 57 6.33 0.65 -12.86
CA GLN A 57 6.79 0.33 -11.51
C GLN A 57 6.19 1.29 -10.48
N ALA A 58 5.87 0.80 -9.29
CA ALA A 58 5.49 1.62 -8.15
C ALA A 58 6.68 2.48 -7.72
N LYS A 59 6.48 3.80 -7.67
CA LYS A 59 7.51 4.78 -7.33
C LYS A 59 7.38 5.28 -5.91
N ARG A 60 6.16 5.64 -5.51
CA ARG A 60 5.85 6.14 -4.17
C ARG A 60 4.37 5.99 -3.84
N VAL A 61 4.05 6.04 -2.56
CA VAL A 61 2.69 6.22 -2.05
C VAL A 61 2.62 7.57 -1.36
N LYS A 62 1.64 8.38 -1.74
CA LYS A 62 1.32 9.65 -1.09
C LYS A 62 0.07 9.47 -0.23
N PHE A 63 0.06 10.19 0.90
CA PHE A 63 -1.07 10.24 1.82
C PHE A 63 -1.49 11.70 1.92
N GLU A 64 -2.71 11.99 1.47
CA GLU A 64 -3.31 13.32 1.54
C GLU A 64 -4.46 13.23 2.51
N GLU A 65 -4.22 13.67 3.74
CA GLU A 65 -5.25 13.68 4.80
C GLU A 65 -6.14 14.91 4.62
N SER A 66 -7.45 14.71 4.77
CA SER A 66 -8.43 15.79 4.76
C SER A 66 -9.30 15.68 6.00
N GLU A 67 -9.57 16.78 6.67
CA GLU A 67 -10.56 16.78 7.74
C GLU A 67 -11.97 16.75 7.15
N LEU A 68 -12.85 15.97 7.77
CA LEU A 68 -14.28 16.08 7.52
C LEU A 68 -14.73 17.40 8.17
N LEU A 69 -14.99 18.43 7.35
CA LEU A 69 -15.70 19.61 7.83
C LEU A 69 -17.17 19.20 8.03
N LEU A 70 -17.51 18.84 9.27
CA LEU A 70 -18.88 18.53 9.71
C LEU A 70 -19.75 19.79 9.76
#